data_AF-A0A2D6TYE6-F1
#
_entry.id   AF-A0A2D6TYE6-F1
#
_cell.length_a   1.000
_cell.length_b   1.000
_cell.length_c   1.000
_cell.angle_alpha   90.00
_cell.angle_beta   90.00
_cell.angle_gamma   90.00
#
_symmetry.space_group_name_H-M   'P 1'
#
loop_
_entity.id
_entity.type
_entity.pdbx_description
1 polymer ?
#
loop_
_entity_poly.entity_id
_entity_poly.type
_entity_poly.pdbx_seq_one_letter_code
_entity_poly.pdbx_strand_id
1 'polypeptide(L)'
;MFENIFKEGIVVNWMKDRIAKSKIDKYYKLTSEALGIARKAVVKNKVEEGEEIFLMVSSYLSDAMHFKKEGRLVDAYGALNYAHGWLDCGARLRIYRVSDNRLFTV
;
A
#
# COMPACT_ATOMS: atom_id res chain seq x y z
N MET A 1 24.15 44.43 17.33
CA MET A 1 24.97 43.33 17.88
C MET A 1 24.01 42.20 18.20
N PHE A 2 23.97 41.20 17.31
CA PHE A 2 23.16 39.96 17.35
C PHE A 2 21.62 40.07 17.26
N GLU A 3 21.13 40.59 16.13
CA GLU A 3 19.87 40.12 15.54
C GLU A 3 20.18 38.88 14.66
N ASN A 4 19.31 37.85 14.68
CA ASN A 4 19.36 36.60 13.88
C ASN A 4 20.09 35.36 14.45
N ILE A 5 19.73 34.87 15.65
CA ILE A 5 20.16 33.51 16.09
C ILE A 5 19.07 32.44 15.98
N PHE A 6 17.81 32.77 15.67
CA PHE A 6 16.77 31.74 15.49
C PHE A 6 15.93 31.99 14.23
N LYS A 7 16.58 31.87 13.07
CA LYS A 7 15.86 31.61 11.82
C LYS A 7 15.22 30.22 11.90
N GLU A 8 13.91 30.22 11.83
CA GLU A 8 12.95 29.11 11.71
C GLU A 8 13.20 28.18 10.50
N GLY A 9 14.39 27.57 10.35
CA GLY A 9 14.70 26.90 9.08
C GLY A 9 15.66 25.73 9.07
N ILE A 10 16.18 25.23 10.21
CA ILE A 10 17.31 24.27 10.17
C ILE A 10 17.08 22.95 10.91
N VAL A 11 16.00 22.77 11.69
CA VAL A 11 15.86 21.54 12.51
C VAL A 11 14.48 20.87 12.39
N VAL A 12 14.02 20.59 11.16
CA VAL A 12 13.17 19.41 10.85
C VAL A 12 13.13 19.21 9.33
N ASN A 13 14.22 18.72 8.74
CA ASN A 13 14.17 18.16 7.38
C ASN A 13 15.10 16.96 7.25
N TRP A 14 14.93 15.99 8.15
CA TRP A 14 15.66 14.73 8.14
C TRP A 14 14.68 13.57 8.10
N MET A 15 14.11 13.36 6.91
CA MET A 15 13.70 12.08 6.30
C MET A 15 12.67 12.37 5.20
N LYS A 16 13.16 12.74 4.03
CA LYS A 16 12.42 12.47 2.79
C LYS A 16 13.20 11.40 2.05
N ASP A 17 13.06 10.17 2.53
CA ASP A 17 13.42 8.99 1.76
C ASP A 17 12.71 9.10 0.41
N ARG A 18 13.50 9.31 -0.64
CA ARG A 18 12.99 9.71 -1.96
C ARG A 18 12.34 8.51 -2.64
N ILE A 19 11.10 8.21 -2.31
CA ILE A 19 10.29 7.27 -3.09
C ILE A 19 10.02 7.91 -4.46
N ALA A 20 10.45 7.26 -5.54
CA ALA A 20 10.12 7.70 -6.89
C ALA A 20 8.65 7.43 -7.22
N LYS A 21 8.00 8.35 -7.97
CA LYS A 21 6.62 8.16 -8.46
C LYS A 21 6.46 6.84 -9.24
N SER A 22 7.47 6.45 -10.01
CA SER A 22 7.49 5.17 -10.75
C SER A 22 7.41 3.95 -9.83
N LYS A 23 7.95 4.03 -8.60
CA LYS A 23 7.85 2.96 -7.61
C LYS A 23 6.41 2.83 -7.09
N ILE A 24 5.72 3.95 -6.89
CA ILE A 24 4.28 3.96 -6.54
C ILE A 24 3.47 3.29 -7.65
N ASP A 25 3.70 3.68 -8.91
CA ASP A 25 2.99 3.10 -10.06
C ASP A 25 3.22 1.60 -10.21
N LYS A 26 4.46 1.14 -10.01
CA LYS A 26 4.80 -0.28 -10.01
C LYS A 26 4.02 -1.04 -8.94
N TYR A 27 4.03 -0.55 -7.70
CA TYR A 27 3.38 -1.23 -6.57
C TYR A 27 1.86 -1.17 -6.67
N TYR A 28 1.29 -0.06 -7.14
CA TYR A 28 -0.14 0.06 -7.42
C TYR A 28 -0.59 -1.02 -8.43
N LYS A 29 0.14 -1.16 -9.56
CA LYS A 29 -0.16 -2.19 -10.56
C LYS A 29 -0.08 -3.59 -9.97
N LEU A 30 0.99 -3.89 -9.23
CA LEU A 30 1.22 -5.21 -8.61
C LEU A 30 0.09 -5.55 -7.63
N THR A 31 -0.24 -4.64 -6.70
CA THR A 31 -1.31 -4.86 -5.72
C THR A 31 -2.69 -4.96 -6.38
N SER A 32 -2.96 -4.16 -7.41
CA SER A 32 -4.23 -4.22 -8.15
C SER A 32 -4.39 -5.55 -8.91
N GLU A 33 -3.30 -6.05 -9.50
CA GLU A 33 -3.25 -7.37 -10.16
C GLU A 33 -3.53 -8.49 -9.15
N ALA A 34 -2.84 -8.46 -8.00
CA ALA A 34 -3.04 -9.43 -6.91
C ALA A 34 -4.49 -9.40 -6.37
N LEU A 35 -5.07 -8.21 -6.15
CA LEU A 35 -6.47 -8.07 -5.75
C LEU A 35 -7.43 -8.71 -6.75
N GLY A 36 -7.21 -8.49 -8.05
CA GLY A 36 -8.05 -9.07 -9.11
C GLY A 36 -7.98 -10.60 -9.16
N ILE A 37 -6.82 -11.18 -8.87
CA ILE A 37 -6.65 -12.64 -8.76
C ILE A 37 -7.33 -13.17 -7.50
N ALA A 38 -7.10 -12.53 -6.35
CA ALA A 38 -7.65 -12.96 -5.07
C ALA A 38 -9.19 -12.97 -5.06
N ARG A 39 -9.84 -11.95 -5.65
CA ARG A 39 -11.31 -11.88 -5.78
C ARG A 39 -11.92 -13.06 -6.53
N LYS A 40 -11.20 -13.65 -7.49
CA LYS A 40 -11.67 -14.80 -8.27
C LYS A 40 -11.40 -16.14 -7.58
N ALA A 41 -10.63 -16.14 -6.49
CA ALA A 41 -10.08 -17.33 -5.86
C ALA A 41 -10.60 -17.56 -4.44
N VAL A 42 -11.58 -16.78 -3.98
CA VAL A 42 -12.16 -16.88 -2.63
C VAL A 42 -12.72 -18.27 -2.37
N VAL A 43 -12.41 -18.81 -1.19
CA VAL A 43 -12.94 -20.09 -0.75
C VAL A 43 -14.41 -19.92 -0.37
N LYS A 44 -15.29 -20.81 -0.86
CA LYS A 44 -16.76 -20.69 -0.78
C LYS A 44 -17.33 -20.36 0.61
N ASN A 45 -16.70 -20.83 1.69
CA ASN A 45 -17.15 -20.60 3.06
C ASN A 45 -16.41 -19.46 3.78
N LYS A 46 -15.69 -18.61 3.04
CA LYS A 46 -14.92 -17.47 3.56
C LYS A 46 -15.15 -16.18 2.79
N VAL A 47 -16.35 -16.06 2.21
CA VAL A 47 -16.69 -14.94 1.31
C VAL A 47 -16.73 -13.63 2.08
N GLU A 48 -17.29 -13.63 3.29
CA GLU A 48 -17.38 -12.44 4.13
C GLU A 48 -15.99 -11.93 4.52
N GLU A 49 -15.10 -12.80 5.01
CA GLU A 49 -13.73 -12.43 5.34
C GLU A 49 -12.95 -11.97 4.10
N GLY A 50 -13.22 -12.59 2.95
CA GLY A 50 -12.68 -12.16 1.66
C GLY A 50 -13.08 -10.73 1.31
N GLU A 51 -14.37 -10.40 1.39
CA GLU A 51 -14.87 -9.07 1.07
C GLU A 51 -14.37 -8.00 2.05
N GLU A 52 -14.25 -8.30 3.34
CA GLU A 52 -13.63 -7.38 4.32
C GLU A 52 -12.17 -7.06 3.95
N ILE A 53 -11.38 -8.09 3.61
CA ILE A 53 -10.01 -7.90 3.13
C ILE A 53 -10.01 -7.02 1.88
N PHE A 54 -10.88 -7.32 0.91
CA PHE A 54 -10.89 -6.60 -0.34
C PHE A 54 -11.37 -5.16 -0.22
N LEU A 55 -12.28 -4.88 0.71
CA LEU A 55 -12.69 -3.52 1.06
C LEU A 55 -11.48 -2.74 1.58
N MET A 56 -10.72 -3.32 2.50
CA MET A 56 -9.51 -2.68 3.03
C MET A 56 -8.47 -2.44 1.94
N VAL A 57 -8.19 -3.43 1.09
CA VAL A 57 -7.24 -3.29 -0.02
C VAL A 57 -7.66 -2.18 -0.98
N SER A 58 -8.93 -2.14 -1.39
CA SER A 58 -9.46 -1.11 -2.28
C SER A 58 -9.36 0.30 -1.66
N SER A 59 -9.67 0.45 -0.37
CA SER A 59 -9.55 1.71 0.36
C SER A 59 -8.12 2.24 0.36
N TYR A 60 -7.14 1.39 0.69
CA TYR A 60 -5.74 1.81 0.71
C TYR A 60 -5.13 2.01 -0.69
N LEU A 61 -5.64 1.34 -1.73
CA LEU A 61 -5.29 1.67 -3.11
C LEU A 61 -5.78 3.09 -3.48
N SER A 62 -6.99 3.46 -3.04
CA SER A 62 -7.52 4.81 -3.21
C SER A 62 -6.67 5.85 -2.47
N ASP A 63 -6.35 5.59 -1.19
CA ASP A 63 -5.52 6.47 -0.37
C ASP A 63 -4.12 6.68 -0.98
N ALA A 64 -3.52 5.60 -1.48
CA ALA A 64 -2.22 5.68 -2.14
C ALA A 64 -2.25 6.64 -3.34
N MET A 65 -3.31 6.60 -4.15
CA MET A 65 -3.47 7.51 -5.29
C MET A 65 -3.76 8.94 -4.87
N HIS A 66 -4.51 9.12 -3.78
CA HIS A 66 -4.72 10.42 -3.15
C HIS A 66 -3.39 11.03 -2.67
N PHE A 67 -2.60 10.30 -1.88
CA PHE A 67 -1.30 10.76 -1.40
C PHE A 67 -0.30 11.00 -2.54
N LYS A 68 -0.34 10.17 -3.59
CA LYS A 68 0.48 10.38 -4.80
C LYS A 68 0.16 11.72 -5.46
N LYS A 69 -1.13 12.07 -5.58
CA LYS A 69 -1.59 13.34 -6.15
C LYS A 69 -1.10 14.55 -5.35
N GLU A 70 -1.03 14.42 -4.02
CA GLU A 70 -0.52 15.45 -3.10
C GLU A 70 1.02 15.50 -3.01
N GLY A 71 1.73 14.61 -3.70
CA GLY A 71 3.20 14.52 -3.63
C GLY A 71 3.73 13.87 -2.34
N ARG A 72 2.85 13.27 -1.53
CA ARG A 72 3.16 12.55 -0.29
C ARG A 72 3.58 11.11 -0.59
N LEU A 73 4.74 10.95 -1.23
CA LEU A 73 5.14 9.66 -1.82
C LEU A 73 5.49 8.58 -0.79
N VAL A 74 5.97 8.95 0.40
CA VAL A 74 6.19 8.00 1.50
C VAL A 74 4.86 7.43 1.98
N ASP A 75 3.87 8.29 2.20
CA ASP A 75 2.52 7.89 2.61
C ASP A 75 1.84 7.02 1.54
N ALA A 76 1.98 7.40 0.26
CA ALA A 76 1.48 6.61 -0.85
C ALA A 76 2.11 5.21 -0.89
N TYR A 77 3.42 5.11 -0.64
CA TYR A 77 4.10 3.84 -0.58
C TYR A 77 3.67 3.01 0.64
N GLY A 78 3.50 3.65 1.80
CA GLY A 78 2.99 3.01 3.01
C GLY A 78 1.62 2.39 2.79
N ALA A 79 0.68 3.17 2.23
CA ALA A 79 -0.66 2.69 1.88
C ALA A 79 -0.63 1.49 0.92
N LEU A 80 0.23 1.51 -0.11
CA LEU A 80 0.37 0.38 -1.04
C LEU A 80 0.90 -0.89 -0.39
N ASN A 81 1.89 -0.78 0.49
CA ASN A 81 2.42 -1.95 1.21
C ASN A 81 1.40 -2.47 2.22
N TYR A 82 0.66 -1.59 2.88
CA TYR A 82 -0.39 -1.99 3.81
C TYR A 82 -1.55 -2.70 3.09
N ALA A 83 -1.99 -2.17 1.95
CA ALA A 83 -2.96 -2.84 1.07
C ALA A 83 -2.47 -4.24 0.67
N HIS A 84 -1.20 -4.37 0.27
CA HIS A 84 -0.64 -5.66 -0.11
C HIS A 84 -0.52 -6.63 1.08
N GLY A 85 -0.21 -6.12 2.27
CA GLY A 85 -0.17 -6.92 3.50
C GLY A 85 -1.52 -7.56 3.85
N TRP A 86 -2.63 -6.86 3.61
CA TRP A 86 -3.98 -7.46 3.71
C TRP A 86 -4.18 -8.62 2.72
N LEU A 87 -3.64 -8.50 1.50
CA LEU A 87 -3.67 -9.59 0.51
C LEU A 87 -2.80 -10.79 0.93
N ASP A 88 -1.61 -10.53 1.44
CA ASP A 88 -0.72 -11.58 1.92
C ASP A 88 -1.32 -12.32 3.12
N CYS A 89 -1.96 -11.59 4.04
CA CYS A 89 -2.65 -12.17 5.18
C CYS A 89 -3.77 -13.12 4.73
N GLY A 90 -4.63 -12.68 3.80
CA GLY A 90 -5.70 -13.53 3.27
C GLY A 90 -5.17 -14.77 2.53
N ALA A 91 -4.08 -14.65 1.79
CA ALA A 91 -3.43 -15.79 1.14
C ALA A 91 -2.90 -16.80 2.17
N ARG A 92 -2.15 -16.34 3.19
CA ARG A 92 -1.59 -17.17 4.26
C ARG A 92 -2.65 -17.87 5.09
N LEU A 93 -3.76 -17.19 5.36
CA LEU A 93 -4.91 -17.75 6.09
C LEU A 93 -5.85 -18.58 5.20
N ARG A 94 -5.50 -18.76 3.91
CA ARG A 94 -6.28 -19.52 2.93
C ARG A 94 -7.73 -19.03 2.85
N ILE A 95 -7.91 -17.71 2.86
CA ILE A 95 -9.20 -17.06 2.56
C ILE A 95 -9.51 -17.22 1.07
N TYR A 96 -8.48 -17.13 0.22
CA TYR A 96 -8.51 -17.47 -1.20
C TYR A 96 -7.38 -18.44 -1.54
N ARG A 97 -7.57 -19.23 -2.61
CA ARG A 97 -6.58 -20.18 -3.12
C ARG A 97 -5.77 -19.55 -4.24
N VAL A 98 -4.62 -18.99 -3.89
CA VAL A 98 -3.67 -18.37 -4.82
C VAL A 98 -2.32 -19.09 -4.75
N SER A 99 -1.57 -19.08 -5.84
CA SER A 99 -0.28 -19.78 -5.96
C SER A 99 0.80 -18.96 -6.69
N ASP A 100 0.50 -17.73 -7.11
CA ASP A 100 1.48 -16.86 -7.77
C ASP A 100 2.44 -16.26 -6.74
N ASN A 101 3.60 -16.90 -6.56
CA ASN A 101 4.64 -16.49 -5.61
C ASN A 101 5.39 -15.19 -6.00
N ARG A 102 5.15 -14.64 -7.20
CA ARG A 102 5.59 -13.30 -7.56
C ARG A 102 4.66 -12.23 -6.98
N LEU A 103 3.39 -12.56 -6.77
CA LEU A 103 2.35 -11.63 -6.31
C LEU A 103 1.95 -11.82 -4.86
N PHE A 104 2.15 -13.00 -4.28
CA PHE A 104 1.77 -13.30 -2.92
C PHE A 104 2.93 -13.97 -2.19
N THR A 105 3.02 -13.72 -0.89
CA THR A 105 3.89 -14.47 0.01
C THR A 105 3.24 -15.82 0.31
N VAL A 106 3.37 -16.79 -0.60
CA VAL A 106 2.82 -18.16 -0.44
C VAL A 106 3.90 -19.22 -0.61
#